data_AF-A0A1F3SXU3-F1
#
_entry.id   AF-A0A1F3SXU3-F1
#
_cell.length_a   1.000
_cell.length_b   1.000
_cell.length_c   1.000
_cell.angle_alpha   90.00
_cell.angle_beta   90.00
_cell.angle_gamma   90.00
#
_symmetry.space_group_name_H-M   'P 1'
#
loop_
_entity.id
_entity.type
_entity.pdbx_description
1 polymer ?
#
loop_
_entity_poly.entity_id
_entity_poly.type
_entity_poly.pdbx_seq_one_letter_code
_entity_poly.pdbx_strand_id
1 'polypeptide(L)'
;MNEKPSLEKQTQARTKTETVISAQGQVLPSEVDHNTQIYLARTAENNARKAEALLYTEPADPFQELRTLLSRGQFEDAEKKLAELNSSLDATAVHSRVELYLDQSRLAAYRNDWMKSLELCNEGLALNPTVVTRMTLLQVRSLALFELGQFAGARKDIDLISSLATLFPATPNAFYAGVLKARIAARTGGVQAGFAQLMPLRKHLQQATSGGRDLLLTLLRTEIDLLRLNDQNITAHAVACFVLAEQMGDELYAGLAFLDLYLSVSLEFRKALEGTLKVYSSRFEKLRSLLNEVETGIPGSTSSKTIKMAVAIAASPDFLSQAALTAPQQIKSLVLLSAHQVIELDPFRIRTTEFQEKAMAVLQIMKAEPILKAELMKRVWNVKYSSHLHDSVLRTTFTRLRKTTGATIRSAEGKVTLEGVLILP
;
A
#
# COMPACT_ATOMS: atom_id res chain seq x y z
N MET A 1 -0.30 -3.24 -73.89
CA MET A 1 -1.44 -3.28 -72.97
C MET A 1 -0.88 -3.65 -71.61
N ASN A 2 -0.64 -2.65 -70.76
CA ASN A 2 -0.07 -2.80 -69.43
C ASN A 2 -1.14 -2.37 -68.43
N GLU A 3 -1.71 -3.35 -67.73
CA GLU A 3 -2.68 -3.11 -66.68
C GLU A 3 -1.98 -2.69 -65.38
N LYS A 4 -2.53 -1.63 -64.77
CA LYS A 4 -2.11 -1.07 -63.48
C LYS A 4 -2.40 -2.06 -62.34
N PRO A 5 -1.54 -2.20 -61.32
CA PRO A 5 -1.92 -2.82 -60.06
C PRO A 5 -2.68 -1.82 -59.17
N SER A 6 -3.77 -2.29 -58.59
CA SER A 6 -4.68 -1.57 -57.69
C SER A 6 -4.07 -1.28 -56.32
N LEU A 7 -4.51 -0.15 -55.74
CA LEU A 7 -4.29 0.22 -54.34
C LEU A 7 -5.08 -0.73 -53.41
N GLU A 8 -4.44 -1.79 -52.92
CA GLU A 8 -4.86 -2.45 -51.67
C GLU A 8 -3.60 -2.84 -50.86
N LYS A 9 -2.88 -1.80 -50.43
CA LYS A 9 -1.91 -1.85 -49.33
C LYS A 9 -2.32 -0.83 -48.29
N GLN A 10 -3.20 -1.23 -47.39
CA GLN A 10 -3.34 -0.67 -46.03
C GLN A 10 -4.50 -1.40 -45.36
N THR A 11 -4.18 -2.36 -44.49
CA THR A 11 -4.79 -2.61 -43.16
C THR A 11 -4.29 -3.99 -42.70
N GLN A 12 -2.99 -4.13 -42.44
CA GLN A 12 -2.51 -5.21 -41.58
C GLN A 12 -2.69 -4.73 -40.14
N ALA A 13 -3.75 -5.23 -39.50
CA ALA A 13 -3.94 -5.14 -38.07
C ALA A 13 -2.73 -5.78 -37.36
N ARG A 14 -1.86 -4.94 -36.80
CA ARG A 14 -0.92 -5.34 -35.76
C ARG A 14 -1.73 -5.58 -34.48
N THR A 15 -2.29 -6.77 -34.32
CA THR A 15 -2.67 -7.26 -33.00
C THR A 15 -1.36 -7.52 -32.25
N LYS A 16 -0.93 -6.55 -31.45
CA LYS A 16 0.09 -6.79 -30.42
C LYS A 16 -0.52 -7.78 -29.44
N THR A 17 -0.05 -9.02 -29.45
CA THR A 17 -0.32 -9.98 -28.39
C THR A 17 0.40 -9.44 -27.14
N GLU A 18 -0.34 -8.79 -26.25
CA GLU A 18 0.18 -8.37 -24.95
C GLU A 18 0.46 -9.63 -24.14
N THR A 19 1.74 -9.92 -23.94
CA THR A 19 2.19 -10.99 -23.06
C THR A 19 1.91 -10.56 -21.62
N VAL A 20 0.85 -11.10 -21.01
CA VAL A 20 0.57 -10.90 -19.60
C VAL A 20 1.55 -11.79 -18.82
N ILE A 21 2.55 -11.15 -18.21
CA ILE A 21 3.51 -11.82 -17.34
C ILE A 21 2.88 -11.88 -15.96
N SER A 22 2.66 -13.09 -15.42
CA SER A 22 2.15 -13.27 -14.06
C SER A 22 3.09 -12.67 -13.02
N ALA A 23 2.64 -12.52 -11.77
CA ALA A 23 3.48 -12.12 -10.63
C ALA A 23 4.72 -13.03 -10.41
N GLN A 24 4.86 -14.11 -11.17
CA GLN A 24 5.93 -15.11 -11.10
C GLN A 24 6.79 -15.18 -12.37
N GLY A 25 6.66 -14.25 -13.32
CA GLY A 25 7.47 -14.26 -14.53
C GLY A 25 7.07 -15.33 -15.57
N GLN A 26 5.95 -16.03 -15.37
CA GLN A 26 5.45 -17.00 -16.34
C GLN A 26 4.64 -16.31 -17.43
N VAL A 27 4.92 -16.70 -18.69
CA VAL A 27 4.10 -16.35 -19.86
C VAL A 27 2.79 -17.10 -19.72
N LEU A 28 1.69 -16.35 -19.51
CA LEU A 28 0.36 -16.93 -19.46
C LEU A 28 -0.08 -17.40 -20.87
N PRO A 29 -0.90 -18.48 -20.96
CA PRO A 29 -1.48 -18.92 -22.23
C PRO A 29 -2.22 -17.79 -22.95
N SER A 30 -2.31 -17.87 -24.28
CA SER A 30 -2.88 -16.82 -25.14
C SER A 30 -4.36 -16.52 -24.90
N GLU A 31 -5.07 -17.34 -24.12
CA GLU A 31 -6.40 -17.06 -23.60
C GLU A 31 -6.43 -17.42 -22.11
N VAL A 32 -6.33 -16.39 -21.27
CA VAL A 32 -6.55 -16.50 -19.83
C VAL A 32 -8.07 -16.43 -19.62
N ASP A 33 -8.66 -17.43 -18.96
CA ASP A 33 -10.11 -17.43 -18.70
C ASP A 33 -10.55 -16.19 -17.89
N HIS A 34 -11.81 -15.81 -18.03
CA HIS A 34 -12.34 -14.58 -17.44
C HIS A 34 -12.14 -14.49 -15.92
N ASN A 35 -12.30 -15.60 -15.19
CA ASN A 35 -12.10 -15.64 -13.74
C ASN A 35 -10.63 -15.46 -13.36
N THR A 36 -9.72 -16.03 -14.15
CA THR A 36 -8.29 -15.82 -13.96
C THR A 36 -7.90 -14.37 -14.27
N GLN A 37 -8.53 -13.70 -15.24
CA GLN A 37 -8.30 -12.26 -15.48
C GLN A 37 -8.72 -11.40 -14.29
N ILE A 38 -9.91 -11.67 -13.71
CA ILE A 38 -10.38 -10.99 -12.48
C ILE A 38 -9.39 -11.23 -11.33
N TYR A 39 -8.98 -12.49 -11.14
CA TYR A 39 -8.02 -12.86 -10.10
C TYR A 39 -6.68 -12.13 -10.28
N LEU A 40 -6.13 -12.10 -11.49
CA LEU A 40 -4.86 -11.43 -11.80
C LEU A 40 -4.97 -9.91 -11.61
N ALA A 41 -6.07 -9.29 -12.06
CA ALA A 41 -6.33 -7.88 -11.84
C ALA A 41 -6.32 -7.53 -10.33
N ARG A 42 -6.98 -8.36 -9.51
CA ARG A 42 -7.02 -8.15 -8.05
C ARG A 42 -5.69 -8.43 -7.36
N THR A 43 -5.03 -9.55 -7.69
CA THR A 43 -3.92 -10.09 -6.88
C THR A 43 -2.53 -9.81 -7.43
N ALA A 44 -2.35 -9.85 -8.76
CA ALA A 44 -1.06 -9.62 -9.39
C ALA A 44 -0.88 -8.13 -9.73
N GLU A 45 -1.92 -7.51 -10.30
CA GLU A 45 -1.90 -6.10 -10.68
C GLU A 45 -2.26 -5.16 -9.52
N ASN A 46 -2.89 -5.68 -8.46
CA ASN A 46 -3.40 -4.90 -7.33
C ASN A 46 -4.29 -3.72 -7.79
N ASN A 47 -5.18 -3.99 -8.74
CA ASN A 47 -6.07 -3.01 -9.34
C ASN A 47 -7.53 -3.43 -9.11
N ALA A 48 -8.08 -3.01 -7.98
CA ALA A 48 -9.44 -3.38 -7.59
C ALA A 48 -10.48 -2.85 -8.58
N ARG A 49 -10.26 -1.64 -9.14
CA ARG A 49 -11.17 -1.05 -10.15
C ARG A 49 -11.20 -1.82 -11.45
N LYS A 50 -10.04 -2.35 -11.90
CA LYS A 50 -9.99 -3.23 -13.08
C LYS A 50 -10.71 -4.55 -12.81
N ALA A 51 -10.52 -5.15 -11.63
CA ALA A 51 -11.23 -6.37 -11.25
C ALA A 51 -12.75 -6.14 -11.23
N GLU A 52 -13.22 -5.02 -10.68
CA GLU A 52 -14.64 -4.63 -10.69
C GLU A 52 -15.15 -4.41 -12.12
N ALA A 53 -14.41 -3.70 -12.96
CA ALA A 53 -14.80 -3.48 -14.36
C ALA A 53 -14.97 -4.79 -15.14
N LEU A 54 -14.14 -5.80 -14.88
CA LEU A 54 -14.24 -7.12 -15.50
C LEU A 54 -15.52 -7.86 -15.09
N LEU A 55 -16.06 -7.66 -13.88
CA LEU A 55 -17.33 -8.29 -13.47
C LEU A 55 -18.52 -7.87 -14.35
N TYR A 56 -18.43 -6.73 -15.04
CA TYR A 56 -19.49 -6.24 -15.92
C TYR A 56 -19.35 -6.73 -17.37
N THR A 57 -18.28 -7.42 -17.72
CA THR A 57 -18.07 -7.88 -19.10
C THR A 57 -18.65 -9.26 -19.35
N GLU A 58 -18.50 -10.18 -18.39
CA GLU A 58 -18.97 -11.57 -18.51
C GLU A 58 -19.39 -12.12 -17.12
N PRO A 59 -20.23 -13.17 -17.04
CA PRO A 59 -20.56 -13.81 -15.77
C PRO A 59 -19.31 -14.38 -15.08
N ALA A 60 -19.06 -13.96 -13.84
CA ALA A 60 -17.94 -14.41 -13.02
C ALA A 60 -18.35 -15.52 -12.05
N ASP A 61 -17.35 -16.25 -11.55
CA ASP A 61 -17.50 -17.13 -10.39
C ASP A 61 -18.00 -16.30 -9.18
N PRO A 62 -19.02 -16.78 -8.45
CA PRO A 62 -19.59 -16.03 -7.33
C PRO A 62 -18.60 -15.67 -6.21
N PHE A 63 -17.56 -16.49 -5.96
CA PHE A 63 -16.53 -16.14 -4.99
C PHE A 63 -15.58 -15.08 -5.54
N GLN A 64 -15.30 -15.05 -6.84
CA GLN A 64 -14.52 -13.95 -7.45
C GLN A 64 -15.28 -12.63 -7.40
N GLU A 65 -16.59 -12.64 -7.64
CA GLU A 65 -17.46 -11.47 -7.47
C GLU A 65 -17.41 -10.97 -6.03
N LEU A 66 -17.68 -11.85 -5.05
CA LEU A 66 -17.63 -11.52 -3.62
C LEU A 66 -16.28 -10.89 -3.22
N ARG A 67 -15.16 -11.50 -3.62
CA ARG A 67 -13.82 -11.02 -3.26
C ARG A 67 -13.50 -9.67 -3.90
N THR A 68 -14.03 -9.40 -5.09
CA THR A 68 -13.90 -8.11 -5.74
C THR A 68 -14.71 -7.04 -4.99
N LEU A 69 -15.95 -7.34 -4.58
CA LEU A 69 -16.75 -6.45 -3.71
C LEU A 69 -16.01 -6.12 -2.41
N LEU A 70 -15.43 -7.14 -1.76
CA LEU A 70 -14.61 -6.98 -0.55
C LEU A 70 -13.39 -6.08 -0.81
N SER A 71 -12.65 -6.30 -1.90
CA SER A 71 -11.49 -5.47 -2.25
C SER A 71 -11.86 -4.02 -2.60
N ARG A 72 -13.06 -3.77 -3.14
CA ARG A 72 -13.58 -2.42 -3.41
C ARG A 72 -14.18 -1.73 -2.21
N GLY A 73 -14.33 -2.44 -1.09
CA GLY A 73 -14.98 -1.91 0.10
C GLY A 73 -16.50 -1.75 -0.05
N GLN A 74 -17.13 -2.52 -0.94
CA GLN A 74 -18.59 -2.57 -1.11
C GLN A 74 -19.19 -3.59 -0.15
N PHE A 75 -19.12 -3.29 1.15
CA PHE A 75 -19.39 -4.26 2.21
C PHE A 75 -20.86 -4.63 2.34
N GLU A 76 -21.81 -3.72 2.05
CA GLU A 76 -23.23 -4.09 2.05
C GLU A 76 -23.56 -5.10 0.94
N ASP A 77 -22.99 -4.92 -0.25
CA ASP A 77 -23.24 -5.83 -1.38
C ASP A 77 -22.50 -7.16 -1.19
N ALA A 78 -21.28 -7.13 -0.61
CA ALA A 78 -20.57 -8.34 -0.22
C ALA A 78 -21.36 -9.18 0.80
N GLU A 79 -22.04 -8.54 1.75
CA GLU A 79 -22.88 -9.21 2.75
C GLU A 79 -24.12 -9.87 2.11
N LYS A 80 -24.80 -9.18 1.18
CA LYS A 80 -25.89 -9.78 0.40
C LYS A 80 -25.41 -11.00 -0.37
N LYS A 81 -24.26 -10.88 -1.06
CA LYS A 81 -23.67 -11.99 -1.81
C LYS A 81 -23.29 -13.17 -0.92
N LEU A 82 -22.76 -12.91 0.27
CA LEU A 82 -22.49 -13.94 1.26
C LEU A 82 -23.75 -14.68 1.72
N ALA A 83 -24.87 -13.97 1.90
CA ALA A 83 -26.14 -14.59 2.27
C ALA A 83 -26.69 -15.47 1.13
N GLU A 84 -26.63 -14.99 -0.12
CA GLU A 84 -26.99 -15.76 -1.32
C GLU A 84 -26.15 -17.03 -1.45
N LEU A 85 -24.83 -16.93 -1.29
CA LEU A 85 -23.93 -18.09 -1.29
C LEU A 85 -24.25 -19.06 -0.15
N ASN A 86 -24.44 -18.56 1.07
CA ASN A 86 -24.70 -19.42 2.22
C ASN A 86 -26.00 -20.23 2.07
N SER A 87 -27.03 -19.65 1.44
CA SER A 87 -28.33 -20.28 1.20
C SER A 87 -28.35 -21.24 0.00
N SER A 88 -27.48 -21.03 -0.99
CA SER A 88 -27.39 -21.88 -2.19
C SER A 88 -26.40 -23.04 -2.05
N LEU A 89 -25.48 -22.97 -1.08
CA LEU A 89 -24.47 -24.01 -0.88
C LEU A 89 -25.04 -25.28 -0.23
N ASP A 90 -24.85 -26.41 -0.91
CA ASP A 90 -25.09 -27.73 -0.36
C ASP A 90 -24.28 -27.93 0.95
N ALA A 91 -24.88 -28.61 1.93
CA ALA A 91 -24.24 -29.00 3.17
C ALA A 91 -23.02 -29.91 2.94
N THR A 92 -23.00 -30.68 1.85
CA THR A 92 -21.89 -31.57 1.51
C THR A 92 -20.70 -30.86 0.84
N ALA A 93 -20.86 -29.60 0.41
CA ALA A 93 -19.84 -28.83 -0.30
C ALA A 93 -18.80 -28.23 0.67
N VAL A 94 -18.01 -29.10 1.32
CA VAL A 94 -17.04 -28.72 2.36
C VAL A 94 -16.06 -27.64 1.87
N HIS A 95 -15.49 -27.78 0.68
CA HIS A 95 -14.54 -26.80 0.15
C HIS A 95 -15.15 -25.40 0.00
N SER A 96 -16.33 -25.32 -0.61
CA SER A 96 -17.04 -24.05 -0.76
C SER A 96 -17.46 -23.45 0.59
N ARG A 97 -17.79 -24.30 1.57
CA ARG A 97 -18.08 -23.85 2.94
C ARG A 97 -16.86 -23.22 3.60
N VAL A 98 -15.66 -23.78 3.39
CA VAL A 98 -14.43 -23.20 3.93
C VAL A 98 -14.10 -21.86 3.27
N GLU A 99 -14.27 -21.75 1.95
CA GLU A 99 -14.08 -20.47 1.24
C GLU A 99 -15.10 -19.42 1.73
N LEU A 100 -16.34 -19.83 2.01
CA LEU A 100 -17.35 -18.96 2.61
C LEU A 100 -16.91 -18.45 4.00
N TYR A 101 -16.46 -19.34 4.88
CA TYR A 101 -15.95 -18.95 6.20
C TYR A 101 -14.77 -17.98 6.10
N LEU A 102 -13.86 -18.22 5.16
CA LEU A 102 -12.75 -17.33 4.90
C LEU A 102 -13.24 -15.92 4.53
N ASP A 103 -14.15 -15.80 3.56
CA ASP A 103 -14.61 -14.48 3.11
C ASP A 103 -15.54 -13.79 4.13
N GLN A 104 -16.31 -14.53 4.94
CA GLN A 104 -17.02 -14.01 6.12
C GLN A 104 -16.03 -13.48 7.18
N SER A 105 -14.94 -14.20 7.45
CA SER A 105 -13.94 -13.78 8.44
C SER A 105 -13.25 -12.48 8.03
N ARG A 106 -13.01 -12.28 6.72
CA ARG A 106 -12.48 -11.04 6.15
C ARG A 106 -13.45 -9.88 6.30
N LEU A 107 -14.73 -10.10 5.97
CA LEU A 107 -15.76 -9.07 6.15
C LEU A 107 -15.86 -8.61 7.61
N ALA A 108 -15.86 -9.55 8.57
CA ALA A 108 -15.84 -9.23 10.00
C ALA A 108 -14.61 -8.40 10.39
N ALA A 109 -13.41 -8.77 9.90
CA ALA A 109 -12.19 -7.99 10.12
C ALA A 109 -12.23 -6.58 9.48
N TYR A 110 -12.91 -6.42 8.34
CA TYR A 110 -13.14 -5.12 7.71
C TYR A 110 -14.15 -4.25 8.46
N ARG A 111 -15.02 -4.85 9.27
CA ARG A 111 -15.96 -4.18 10.18
C ARG A 111 -15.41 -3.95 11.59
N ASN A 112 -14.14 -4.29 11.84
CA ASN A 112 -13.50 -4.21 13.16
C ASN A 112 -14.08 -5.21 14.20
N ASP A 113 -14.79 -6.26 13.76
CA ASP A 113 -15.27 -7.35 14.61
C ASP A 113 -14.25 -8.51 14.63
N TRP A 114 -13.22 -8.33 15.45
CA TRP A 114 -12.10 -9.26 15.54
C TRP A 114 -12.47 -10.59 16.21
N MET A 115 -13.44 -10.58 17.13
CA MET A 115 -13.92 -11.80 17.78
C MET A 115 -14.67 -12.67 16.78
N LYS A 116 -15.60 -12.08 16.01
CA LYS A 116 -16.32 -12.86 15.00
C LYS A 116 -15.39 -13.37 13.90
N SER A 117 -14.42 -12.55 13.48
CA SER A 117 -13.38 -12.98 12.53
C SER A 117 -12.60 -14.20 13.04
N LEU A 118 -12.20 -14.19 14.31
CA LEU A 118 -11.51 -15.31 14.97
C LEU A 118 -12.36 -16.59 15.02
N GLU A 119 -13.63 -16.48 15.41
CA GLU A 119 -14.57 -17.61 15.43
C GLU A 119 -14.71 -18.28 14.06
N LEU A 120 -14.98 -17.48 13.02
CA LEU A 120 -15.14 -17.96 11.65
C LEU A 120 -13.87 -18.61 11.11
N CYS A 121 -12.69 -18.07 11.45
CA CYS A 121 -11.42 -18.70 11.09
C CYS A 121 -11.27 -20.08 11.75
N ASN A 122 -11.68 -20.23 13.02
CA ASN A 122 -11.61 -21.51 13.71
C ASN A 122 -12.57 -22.55 13.09
N GLU A 123 -13.79 -22.13 12.75
CA GLU A 123 -14.76 -22.98 12.03
C GLU A 123 -14.19 -23.44 10.68
N GLY A 124 -13.66 -22.52 9.86
CA GLY A 124 -13.06 -22.84 8.58
C GLY A 124 -11.85 -23.78 8.68
N LEU A 125 -10.99 -23.58 9.69
CA LEU A 125 -9.82 -24.44 9.92
C LEU A 125 -10.18 -25.85 10.41
N ALA A 126 -11.29 -26.01 11.15
CA ALA A 126 -11.77 -27.30 11.64
C ALA A 126 -12.21 -28.23 10.49
N LEU A 127 -12.58 -27.68 9.34
CA LEU A 127 -12.99 -28.42 8.14
C LEU A 127 -11.80 -28.91 7.29
N ASN A 128 -10.56 -28.83 7.79
CA ASN A 128 -9.35 -29.28 7.12
C ASN A 128 -9.16 -28.74 5.68
N PRO A 129 -9.00 -27.41 5.53
CA PRO A 129 -8.79 -26.79 4.23
C PRO A 129 -7.57 -27.32 3.49
N THR A 130 -7.57 -27.09 2.17
CA THR A 130 -6.38 -27.17 1.32
C THR A 130 -5.26 -26.30 1.88
N VAL A 131 -4.00 -26.57 1.50
CA VAL A 131 -2.85 -25.82 2.05
C VAL A 131 -2.97 -24.32 1.77
N VAL A 132 -3.39 -23.92 0.57
CA VAL A 132 -3.51 -22.51 0.17
C VAL A 132 -4.59 -21.79 0.99
N THR A 133 -5.78 -22.40 1.11
CA THR A 133 -6.88 -21.85 1.92
C THR A 133 -6.50 -21.81 3.40
N ARG A 134 -5.82 -22.86 3.91
CA ARG A 134 -5.32 -22.93 5.29
C ARG A 134 -4.35 -21.80 5.59
N MET A 135 -3.38 -21.51 4.71
CA MET A 135 -2.44 -20.40 4.90
C MET A 135 -3.18 -19.06 5.01
N THR A 136 -4.22 -18.87 4.20
CA THR A 136 -5.00 -17.64 4.18
C THR A 136 -5.87 -17.49 5.44
N LEU A 137 -6.52 -18.56 5.89
CA LEU A 137 -7.25 -18.59 7.17
C LEU A 137 -6.33 -18.33 8.37
N LEU A 138 -5.14 -18.95 8.40
CA LEU A 138 -4.13 -18.67 9.43
C LEU A 138 -3.68 -17.21 9.40
N GLN A 139 -3.54 -16.62 8.21
CA GLN A 139 -3.16 -15.21 8.06
C GLN A 139 -4.24 -14.29 8.64
N VAL A 140 -5.52 -14.48 8.31
CA VAL A 140 -6.63 -13.70 8.88
C VAL A 140 -6.75 -13.93 10.38
N ARG A 141 -6.64 -15.17 10.85
CA ARG A 141 -6.72 -15.50 12.28
C ARG A 141 -5.58 -14.88 13.08
N SER A 142 -4.36 -14.92 12.57
CA SER A 142 -3.20 -14.31 13.22
C SER A 142 -3.38 -12.79 13.37
N LEU A 143 -3.98 -12.13 12.39
CA LEU A 143 -4.33 -10.71 12.46
C LEU A 143 -5.41 -10.44 13.50
N ALA A 144 -6.49 -11.24 13.54
CA ALA A 144 -7.54 -11.11 14.55
C ALA A 144 -6.98 -11.29 15.97
N LEU A 145 -6.16 -12.32 16.19
CA LEU A 145 -5.46 -12.55 17.46
C LEU A 145 -4.56 -11.36 17.83
N PHE A 146 -3.83 -10.81 16.87
CA PHE A 146 -3.01 -9.62 17.09
C PHE A 146 -3.84 -8.41 17.52
N GLU A 147 -4.96 -8.13 16.84
CA GLU A 147 -5.82 -6.99 17.16
C GLU A 147 -6.51 -7.15 18.53
N LEU A 148 -6.79 -8.40 18.94
CA LEU A 148 -7.27 -8.75 20.28
C LEU A 148 -6.16 -8.74 21.36
N GLY A 149 -4.89 -8.47 20.99
CA GLY A 149 -3.75 -8.47 21.92
C GLY A 149 -3.22 -9.86 22.30
N GLN A 150 -3.68 -10.91 21.64
CA GLN A 150 -3.28 -12.30 21.86
C GLN A 150 -2.01 -12.65 21.05
N PHE A 151 -0.90 -11.96 21.35
CA PHE A 151 0.32 -12.04 20.54
C PHE A 151 0.97 -13.43 20.47
N ALA A 152 0.89 -14.23 21.53
CA ALA A 152 1.43 -15.59 21.54
C ALA A 152 0.67 -16.50 20.56
N GLY A 153 -0.66 -16.39 20.52
CA GLY A 153 -1.50 -17.11 19.56
C GLY A 153 -1.22 -16.66 18.12
N ALA A 154 -1.16 -15.36 17.89
CA ALA A 154 -0.83 -14.81 16.57
C ALA A 154 0.54 -15.31 16.08
N ARG A 155 1.54 -15.38 16.96
CA ARG A 155 2.88 -15.87 16.61
C ARG A 155 2.89 -17.37 16.26
N LYS A 156 2.12 -18.19 16.97
CA LYS A 156 1.96 -19.61 16.64
C LYS A 156 1.42 -19.79 15.21
N ASP A 157 0.44 -18.99 14.81
CA ASP A 157 -0.10 -19.04 13.45
C ASP A 157 0.91 -18.57 12.40
N ILE A 158 1.67 -17.51 12.68
CA ILE A 158 2.77 -17.02 11.83
C ILE A 158 3.85 -18.10 11.61
N ASP A 159 4.22 -18.85 12.65
CA ASP A 159 5.23 -19.90 12.55
C ASP A 159 4.71 -21.09 11.69
N LEU A 160 3.41 -21.39 11.77
CA LEU A 160 2.77 -22.36 10.88
C LEU A 160 2.76 -21.88 9.42
N ILE A 161 2.41 -20.61 9.17
CA ILE A 161 2.47 -20.02 7.81
C ILE A 161 3.89 -20.10 7.28
N SER A 162 4.89 -19.78 8.09
CA SER A 162 6.31 -19.84 7.71
C SER A 162 6.74 -21.25 7.34
N SER A 163 6.24 -22.26 8.07
CA SER A 163 6.49 -23.67 7.77
C SER A 163 5.85 -24.08 6.43
N LEU A 164 4.61 -23.66 6.17
CA LEU A 164 3.92 -23.93 4.91
C LEU A 164 4.50 -23.16 3.72
N ALA A 165 5.08 -21.97 3.96
CA ALA A 165 5.74 -21.17 2.94
C ALA A 165 6.98 -21.86 2.37
N THR A 166 7.54 -22.89 3.01
CA THR A 166 8.59 -23.73 2.41
C THR A 166 8.10 -24.45 1.15
N LEU A 167 6.80 -24.76 1.06
CA LEU A 167 6.16 -25.35 -0.12
C LEU A 167 5.75 -24.29 -1.15
N PHE A 168 5.45 -23.07 -0.69
CA PHE A 168 4.97 -21.95 -1.51
C PHE A 168 5.77 -20.67 -1.22
N PRO A 169 7.07 -20.61 -1.56
CA PRO A 169 7.97 -19.54 -1.11
C PRO A 169 7.63 -18.16 -1.65
N ALA A 170 6.88 -18.09 -2.76
CA ALA A 170 6.44 -16.84 -3.38
C ALA A 170 5.02 -16.41 -2.96
N THR A 171 4.45 -17.00 -1.90
CA THR A 171 3.11 -16.64 -1.44
C THR A 171 3.08 -15.28 -0.71
N PRO A 172 2.15 -14.36 -1.05
CA PRO A 172 1.95 -13.11 -0.31
C PRO A 172 1.71 -13.33 1.18
N ASN A 173 1.11 -14.47 1.56
CA ASN A 173 0.85 -14.82 2.96
C ASN A 173 2.13 -14.87 3.80
N ALA A 174 3.27 -15.28 3.24
CA ALA A 174 4.55 -15.29 3.95
C ALA A 174 5.04 -13.87 4.22
N PHE A 175 4.85 -12.95 3.27
CA PHE A 175 5.18 -11.54 3.45
C PHE A 175 4.30 -10.89 4.52
N TYR A 176 2.97 -11.13 4.46
CA TYR A 176 2.03 -10.63 5.47
C TYR A 176 2.31 -11.16 6.87
N ALA A 177 2.67 -12.44 6.99
CA ALA A 177 3.09 -13.02 8.26
C ALA A 177 4.38 -12.37 8.77
N GLY A 178 5.33 -12.07 7.88
CA GLY A 178 6.56 -11.34 8.19
C GLY A 178 6.29 -9.94 8.76
N VAL A 179 5.41 -9.14 8.14
CA VAL A 179 5.11 -7.80 8.67
C VAL A 179 4.39 -7.88 10.02
N LEU A 180 3.49 -8.85 10.21
CA LEU A 180 2.80 -9.03 11.49
C LEU A 180 3.78 -9.47 12.59
N LYS A 181 4.75 -10.32 12.25
CA LYS A 181 5.87 -10.69 13.13
C LYS A 181 6.68 -9.46 13.56
N ALA A 182 6.93 -8.51 12.66
CA ALA A 182 7.59 -7.26 13.01
C ALA A 182 6.77 -6.41 14.00
N ARG A 183 5.45 -6.30 13.79
CA ARG A 183 4.54 -5.58 14.71
C ARG A 183 4.49 -6.23 16.10
N ILE A 184 4.49 -7.57 16.16
CA ILE A 184 4.55 -8.32 17.41
C ILE A 184 5.91 -8.12 18.09
N ALA A 185 7.01 -8.22 17.35
CA ALA A 185 8.36 -8.03 17.87
C ALA A 185 8.55 -6.64 18.47
N ALA A 186 8.00 -5.60 17.84
CA ALA A 186 8.04 -4.24 18.36
C ALA A 186 7.37 -4.09 19.74
N ARG A 187 6.24 -4.77 19.93
CA ARG A 187 5.46 -4.71 21.18
C ARG A 187 6.01 -5.61 22.29
N THR A 188 6.67 -6.70 21.93
CA THR A 188 7.18 -7.70 22.89
C THR A 188 8.67 -7.57 23.20
N GLY A 189 9.45 -7.01 22.29
CA GLY A 189 10.90 -6.86 22.40
C GLY A 189 11.42 -5.45 22.08
N GLY A 190 10.53 -4.47 21.93
CA GLY A 190 10.87 -3.07 21.64
C GLY A 190 10.95 -2.77 20.14
N VAL A 191 10.75 -1.49 19.78
CA VAL A 191 10.63 -1.01 18.39
C VAL A 191 11.81 -1.44 17.51
N GLN A 192 13.04 -1.43 18.04
CA GLN A 192 14.23 -1.83 17.29
C GLN A 192 14.18 -3.30 16.84
N ALA A 193 13.60 -4.19 17.65
CA ALA A 193 13.36 -5.57 17.24
C ALA A 193 12.36 -5.64 16.08
N GLY A 194 11.33 -4.78 16.09
CA GLY A 194 10.40 -4.63 14.97
C GLY A 194 11.08 -4.18 13.67
N PHE A 195 11.89 -3.12 13.72
CA PHE A 195 12.64 -2.65 12.55
C PHE A 195 13.61 -3.71 12.01
N ALA A 196 14.29 -4.44 12.90
CA ALA A 196 15.16 -5.55 12.50
C ALA A 196 14.40 -6.64 11.71
N GLN A 197 13.15 -6.94 12.09
CA GLN A 197 12.30 -7.88 11.35
C GLN A 197 11.77 -7.33 10.02
N LEU A 198 11.63 -6.01 9.86
CA LEU A 198 11.22 -5.40 8.60
C LEU A 198 12.33 -5.37 7.55
N MET A 199 13.60 -5.31 7.97
CA MET A 199 14.74 -5.16 7.03
C MET A 199 14.82 -6.25 5.95
N PRO A 200 14.63 -7.55 6.26
CA PRO A 200 14.56 -8.59 5.22
C PRO A 200 13.39 -8.41 4.24
N LEU A 201 12.23 -7.96 4.72
CA LEU A 201 11.04 -7.75 3.88
C LEU A 201 11.24 -6.57 2.92
N ARG A 202 11.88 -5.49 3.39
CA ARG A 202 12.30 -4.38 2.53
C ARG A 202 13.19 -4.90 1.41
N LYS A 203 14.25 -5.66 1.74
CA LYS A 203 15.17 -6.27 0.76
C LYS A 203 14.45 -7.13 -0.28
N HIS A 204 13.49 -7.93 0.17
CA HIS A 204 12.67 -8.75 -0.73
C HIS A 204 11.90 -7.89 -1.75
N LEU A 205 11.28 -6.78 -1.33
CA LEU A 205 10.59 -5.86 -2.25
C LEU A 205 11.52 -5.22 -3.27
N GLN A 206 12.79 -5.01 -2.94
CA GLN A 206 13.77 -4.44 -3.88
C GLN A 206 14.10 -5.40 -5.03
N GLN A 207 13.96 -6.71 -4.77
CA GLN A 207 14.29 -7.77 -5.72
C GLN A 207 13.09 -8.19 -6.56
N ALA A 208 11.86 -7.81 -6.18
CA ALA A 208 10.64 -8.15 -6.90
C ALA A 208 10.48 -7.30 -8.16
N THR A 209 10.36 -7.94 -9.33
CA THR A 209 10.31 -7.29 -10.65
C THR A 209 8.92 -6.74 -11.04
N SER A 210 7.84 -7.21 -10.41
CA SER A 210 6.46 -6.69 -10.57
C SER A 210 5.54 -7.23 -9.46
N GLY A 211 4.45 -6.52 -9.15
CA GLY A 211 3.41 -7.01 -8.21
C GLY A 211 3.49 -6.54 -6.74
N GLY A 212 4.40 -5.62 -6.40
CA GLY A 212 4.67 -5.22 -5.02
C GLY A 212 3.84 -4.08 -4.43
N ARG A 213 2.77 -3.58 -5.09
CA ARG A 213 2.01 -2.40 -4.61
C ARG A 213 1.38 -2.67 -3.24
N ASP A 214 0.63 -3.76 -3.13
CA ASP A 214 -0.01 -4.13 -1.88
C ASP A 214 1.00 -4.50 -0.79
N LEU A 215 2.08 -5.20 -1.16
CA LEU A 215 3.16 -5.53 -0.22
C LEU A 215 3.86 -4.25 0.29
N LEU A 216 4.10 -3.27 -0.58
CA LEU A 216 4.65 -1.96 -0.21
C LEU A 216 3.67 -1.18 0.67
N LEU A 217 2.39 -1.14 0.32
CA LEU A 217 1.35 -0.51 1.14
C LEU A 217 1.34 -1.12 2.54
N THR A 218 1.36 -2.45 2.62
CA THR A 218 1.40 -3.20 3.88
C THR A 218 2.68 -2.92 4.69
N LEU A 219 3.83 -2.81 4.00
CA LEU A 219 5.10 -2.45 4.62
C LEU A 219 5.08 -1.02 5.17
N LEU A 220 4.67 -0.03 4.37
CA LEU A 220 4.56 1.38 4.78
C LEU A 220 3.61 1.53 5.98
N ARG A 221 2.49 0.80 6.00
CA ARG A 221 1.59 0.80 7.17
C ARG A 221 2.21 0.20 8.42
N THR A 222 3.03 -0.82 8.26
CA THR A 222 3.77 -1.39 9.38
C THR A 222 4.84 -0.41 9.86
N GLU A 223 5.48 0.33 8.96
CA GLU A 223 6.40 1.40 9.34
C GLU A 223 5.69 2.52 10.09
N ILE A 224 4.50 2.96 9.67
CA ILE A 224 3.67 3.90 10.44
C ILE A 224 3.45 3.39 11.86
N ASP A 225 3.07 2.12 12.02
CA ASP A 225 2.85 1.49 13.32
C ASP A 225 4.12 1.52 14.20
N LEU A 226 5.30 1.19 13.63
CA LEU A 226 6.57 1.24 14.37
C LEU A 226 7.02 2.66 14.70
N LEU A 227 6.89 3.59 13.76
CA LEU A 227 7.22 5.00 13.95
C LEU A 227 6.37 5.61 15.07
N ARG A 228 5.08 5.25 15.13
CA ARG A 228 4.18 5.64 16.24
C ARG A 228 4.66 5.12 17.58
N LEU A 229 5.06 3.85 17.65
CA LEU A 229 5.60 3.25 18.88
C LEU A 229 6.94 3.87 19.31
N ASN A 230 7.61 4.60 18.42
CA ASN A 230 8.88 5.26 18.65
C ASN A 230 8.77 6.80 18.70
N ASP A 231 7.55 7.33 18.81
CA ASP A 231 7.26 8.76 18.89
C ASP A 231 7.80 9.57 17.69
N GLN A 232 7.83 8.96 16.50
CA GLN A 232 8.34 9.57 15.26
C GLN A 232 7.23 10.08 14.33
N ASN A 233 7.57 11.06 13.50
CA ASN A 233 6.67 11.62 12.49
C ASN A 233 6.28 10.58 11.43
N ILE A 234 4.98 10.40 11.23
CA ILE A 234 4.41 9.45 10.25
C ILE A 234 3.81 10.11 9.01
N THR A 235 3.69 11.43 8.98
CA THR A 235 2.91 12.17 7.97
C THR A 235 3.32 11.78 6.55
N ALA A 236 4.62 11.71 6.26
CA ALA A 236 5.09 11.35 4.93
C ALA A 236 4.73 9.89 4.56
N HIS A 237 4.80 8.96 5.52
CA HIS A 237 4.40 7.57 5.28
C HIS A 237 2.88 7.45 5.10
N ALA A 238 2.09 8.22 5.86
CA ALA A 238 0.63 8.28 5.73
C ALA A 238 0.21 8.83 4.36
N VAL A 239 0.85 9.90 3.87
CA VAL A 239 0.64 10.41 2.51
C VAL A 239 1.01 9.36 1.46
N ALA A 240 2.16 8.69 1.62
CA ALA A 240 2.56 7.63 0.70
C ALA A 240 1.54 6.48 0.65
N CYS A 241 1.05 6.03 1.81
CA CYS A 241 0.00 5.01 1.90
C CYS A 241 -1.30 5.47 1.22
N PHE A 242 -1.72 6.71 1.46
CA PHE A 242 -2.94 7.27 0.86
C PHE A 242 -2.87 7.27 -0.66
N VAL A 243 -1.79 7.82 -1.23
CA VAL A 243 -1.61 7.90 -2.69
C VAL A 243 -1.56 6.50 -3.31
N LEU A 244 -0.82 5.58 -2.69
CA LEU A 244 -0.69 4.22 -3.20
C LEU A 244 -2.03 3.47 -3.16
N ALA A 245 -2.79 3.59 -2.07
CA ALA A 245 -4.09 2.94 -1.93
C ALA A 245 -5.13 3.53 -2.91
N GLU A 246 -5.15 4.85 -3.12
CA GLU A 246 -6.03 5.49 -4.12
C GLU A 246 -5.75 4.99 -5.55
N GLN A 247 -4.48 4.80 -5.90
CA GLN A 247 -4.10 4.27 -7.21
C GLN A 247 -4.43 2.79 -7.40
N MET A 248 -4.42 2.01 -6.32
CA MET A 248 -4.87 0.61 -6.31
C MET A 248 -6.40 0.51 -6.35
N GLY A 249 -7.11 1.59 -6.02
CA GLY A 249 -8.56 1.58 -5.80
C GLY A 249 -8.94 0.90 -4.48
N ASP A 250 -8.03 0.85 -3.50
CA ASP A 250 -8.30 0.34 -2.15
C ASP A 250 -8.75 1.48 -1.24
N GLU A 251 -10.06 1.71 -1.24
CA GLU A 251 -10.65 2.89 -0.60
C GLU A 251 -10.69 2.78 0.93
N LEU A 252 -10.73 1.56 1.47
CA LEU A 252 -10.61 1.36 2.91
C LEU A 252 -9.20 1.72 3.38
N TYR A 253 -8.15 1.22 2.71
CA TYR A 253 -6.78 1.55 3.08
C TYR A 253 -6.44 3.02 2.82
N ALA A 254 -6.98 3.63 1.76
CA ALA A 254 -6.88 5.07 1.54
C ALA A 254 -7.48 5.84 2.71
N GLY A 255 -8.70 5.51 3.12
CA GLY A 255 -9.36 6.16 4.25
C GLY A 255 -8.60 5.97 5.57
N LEU A 256 -8.06 4.78 5.84
CA LEU A 256 -7.23 4.53 7.02
C LEU A 256 -5.92 5.35 7.01
N ALA A 257 -5.25 5.45 5.87
CA ALA A 257 -4.07 6.29 5.72
C ALA A 257 -4.41 7.79 5.86
N PHE A 258 -5.59 8.19 5.40
CA PHE A 258 -6.10 9.55 5.56
C PHE A 258 -6.41 9.88 7.03
N LEU A 259 -6.94 8.93 7.80
CA LEU A 259 -7.07 9.06 9.26
C LEU A 259 -5.69 9.24 9.92
N ASP A 260 -4.70 8.44 9.50
CA ASP A 260 -3.33 8.58 10.00
C ASP A 260 -2.76 9.98 9.72
N LEU A 261 -3.00 10.51 8.51
CA LEU A 261 -2.64 11.87 8.11
C LEU A 261 -3.35 12.92 8.97
N TYR A 262 -4.68 12.84 9.07
CA TYR A 262 -5.51 13.73 9.87
C TYR A 262 -5.01 13.83 11.31
N LEU A 263 -4.67 12.70 11.92
CA LEU A 263 -4.17 12.66 13.29
C LEU A 263 -2.73 13.17 13.43
N SER A 264 -1.94 13.15 12.36
CA SER A 264 -0.52 13.58 12.36
C SER A 264 -0.29 15.07 12.12
N VAL A 265 -1.30 15.84 11.72
CA VAL A 265 -1.19 17.27 11.39
C VAL A 265 -1.81 18.17 12.46
N SER A 266 -1.49 19.47 12.40
CA SER A 266 -2.01 20.47 13.35
C SER A 266 -3.53 20.63 13.26
N LEU A 267 -4.14 21.18 14.33
CA LEU A 267 -5.58 21.37 14.42
C LEU A 267 -6.16 22.23 13.29
N GLU A 268 -5.41 23.24 12.82
CA GLU A 268 -5.82 24.09 11.70
C GLU A 268 -5.94 23.29 10.41
N PHE A 269 -4.96 22.44 10.11
CA PHE A 269 -4.99 21.57 8.94
C PHE A 269 -6.05 20.46 9.08
N ARG A 270 -6.31 19.97 10.29
CA ARG A 270 -7.41 19.00 10.53
C ARG A 270 -8.76 19.54 10.05
N LYS A 271 -9.07 20.81 10.30
CA LYS A 271 -10.32 21.43 9.83
C LYS A 271 -10.46 21.37 8.31
N ALA A 272 -9.37 21.56 7.58
CA ALA A 272 -9.35 21.48 6.12
C ALA A 272 -9.55 20.03 5.61
N LEU A 273 -9.15 19.03 6.38
CA LEU A 273 -9.26 17.60 6.03
C LEU A 273 -10.56 16.94 6.51
N GLU A 274 -11.29 17.58 7.43
CA GLU A 274 -12.44 17.01 8.13
C GLU A 274 -13.56 16.55 7.18
N GLY A 275 -13.86 17.34 6.14
CA GLY A 275 -14.86 16.99 5.14
C GLY A 275 -14.56 15.67 4.43
N THR A 276 -13.31 15.48 4.00
CA THR A 276 -12.86 14.24 3.35
C THR A 276 -12.86 13.06 4.32
N LEU A 277 -12.41 13.24 5.56
CA LEU A 277 -12.45 12.17 6.56
C LEU A 277 -13.88 11.70 6.84
N LYS A 278 -14.84 12.64 6.93
CA LYS A 278 -16.26 12.33 7.12
C LYS A 278 -16.82 11.44 6.02
N VAL A 279 -16.44 11.67 4.76
CA VAL A 279 -16.83 10.82 3.61
C VAL A 279 -16.31 9.39 3.77
N TYR A 280 -15.05 9.21 4.17
CA TYR A 280 -14.53 7.86 4.39
C TYR A 280 -15.17 7.18 5.62
N SER A 281 -15.38 7.91 6.72
CA SER A 281 -15.98 7.35 7.95
C SER A 281 -17.48 7.04 7.82
N SER A 282 -18.20 7.73 6.95
CA SER A 282 -19.60 7.39 6.68
C SER A 282 -19.70 6.07 5.92
N ARG A 283 -18.73 5.78 5.05
CA ARG A 283 -18.69 4.56 4.25
C ARG A 283 -18.10 3.34 4.95
N PHE A 284 -17.10 3.53 5.81
CA PHE A 284 -16.35 2.40 6.38
C PHE A 284 -16.49 2.34 7.90
N GLU A 285 -17.18 1.30 8.38
CA GLU A 285 -17.40 1.06 9.82
C GLU A 285 -16.09 1.02 10.61
N LYS A 286 -15.07 0.32 10.10
CA LYS A 286 -13.76 0.25 10.76
C LYS A 286 -13.10 1.62 10.95
N LEU A 287 -13.21 2.53 10.00
CA LEU A 287 -12.71 3.89 10.18
C LEU A 287 -13.51 4.63 11.25
N ARG A 288 -14.83 4.51 11.21
CA ARG A 288 -15.73 5.15 12.17
C ARG A 288 -15.44 4.69 13.58
N SER A 289 -15.29 3.38 13.78
CA SER A 289 -14.94 2.77 15.06
C SER A 289 -13.57 3.26 15.54
N LEU A 290 -12.55 3.24 14.68
CA LEU A 290 -11.21 3.74 15.05
C LEU A 290 -11.23 5.23 15.42
N LEU A 291 -11.95 6.06 14.66
CA LEU A 291 -12.09 7.48 14.95
C LEU A 291 -12.78 7.70 16.31
N ASN A 292 -13.89 6.99 16.57
CA ASN A 292 -14.60 7.03 17.84
C ASN A 292 -13.74 6.52 19.01
N GLU A 293 -12.97 5.45 18.83
CA GLU A 293 -12.04 4.93 19.86
C GLU A 293 -10.95 5.94 20.20
N VAL A 294 -10.47 6.71 19.21
CA VAL A 294 -9.51 7.79 19.41
C VAL A 294 -10.14 8.98 20.15
N GLU A 295 -11.35 9.38 19.76
CA GLU A 295 -12.07 10.52 20.35
C GLU A 295 -12.55 10.24 21.79
N THR A 296 -13.08 9.06 22.04
CA THR A 296 -13.55 8.63 23.38
C THR A 296 -12.41 8.18 24.30
N GLY A 297 -11.25 7.84 23.72
CA GLY A 297 -10.08 7.37 24.45
C GLY A 297 -10.19 5.94 24.97
N ILE A 298 -11.16 5.14 24.52
CA ILE A 298 -11.33 3.74 24.92
C ILE A 298 -10.91 2.84 23.74
N PRO A 299 -9.66 2.34 23.71
CA PRO A 299 -9.19 1.55 22.58
C PRO A 299 -9.73 0.12 22.61
N GLY A 300 -10.37 -0.31 21.52
CA GLY A 300 -10.95 -1.65 21.33
C GLY A 300 -10.01 -2.65 20.65
N SER A 301 -8.95 -2.16 19.99
CA SER A 301 -8.01 -2.98 19.21
C SER A 301 -6.53 -2.60 19.46
N THR A 302 -5.59 -3.48 19.15
CA THR A 302 -4.14 -3.15 19.21
C THR A 302 -3.78 -1.96 18.33
N SER A 303 -4.37 -1.86 17.13
CA SER A 303 -4.17 -0.72 16.24
C SER A 303 -4.69 0.59 16.84
N SER A 304 -5.87 0.61 17.47
CA SER A 304 -6.41 1.79 18.16
C SER A 304 -5.53 2.25 19.33
N LYS A 305 -4.99 1.30 20.13
CA LYS A 305 -4.05 1.60 21.23
C LYS A 305 -2.84 2.37 20.71
N THR A 306 -2.33 1.96 19.56
CA THR A 306 -1.13 2.54 18.94
C THR A 306 -1.41 3.92 18.35
N ILE A 307 -2.57 4.09 17.71
CA ILE A 307 -3.00 5.40 17.19
C ILE A 307 -3.16 6.39 18.35
N LYS A 308 -3.78 5.98 19.45
CA LYS A 308 -3.97 6.82 20.64
C LYS A 308 -2.66 7.33 21.22
N MET A 309 -1.64 6.47 21.32
CA MET A 309 -0.30 6.87 21.81
C MET A 309 0.28 8.02 20.97
N ALA A 310 0.08 7.99 19.65
CA ALA A 310 0.65 8.97 18.72
C ALA A 310 -0.09 10.32 18.68
N VAL A 311 -1.40 10.35 18.93
CA VAL A 311 -2.21 11.59 18.92
C VAL A 311 -1.76 12.58 20.01
N ALA A 312 -1.16 12.09 21.10
CA ALA A 312 -0.62 12.93 22.17
C ALA A 312 0.63 13.74 21.75
N ILE A 313 1.31 13.36 20.67
CA ILE A 313 2.63 13.90 20.27
C ILE A 313 2.52 14.95 19.16
N ALA A 314 1.45 14.91 18.36
CA ALA A 314 1.18 15.86 17.27
C ALA A 314 0.86 17.31 17.72
N ALA A 315 0.98 17.63 19.01
CA ALA A 315 0.77 18.96 19.57
C ALA A 315 2.02 19.87 19.53
N SER A 316 3.14 19.44 18.92
CA SER A 316 4.35 20.26 18.83
C SER A 316 4.25 21.32 17.70
N PRO A 317 4.40 22.63 17.98
CA PRO A 317 4.23 23.72 17.02
C PRO A 317 5.23 23.76 15.84
N ASP A 318 6.36 23.04 15.93
CA ASP A 318 7.44 23.10 14.93
C ASP A 318 7.22 22.20 13.71
N PHE A 319 6.10 21.48 13.65
CA PHE A 319 5.92 20.33 12.76
C PHE A 319 5.41 20.62 11.34
N LEU A 320 5.06 21.87 11.02
CA LEU A 320 4.46 22.24 9.74
C LEU A 320 5.47 22.64 8.65
N SER A 321 6.77 22.69 8.96
CA SER A 321 7.81 23.18 8.03
C SER A 321 8.45 22.11 7.13
N GLN A 322 8.14 20.81 7.31
CA GLN A 322 8.93 19.74 6.67
C GLN A 322 8.21 18.91 5.60
N ALA A 323 6.91 19.08 5.43
CA ALA A 323 6.19 18.52 4.31
C ALA A 323 5.44 19.68 3.67
N ALA A 324 6.02 20.26 2.61
CA ALA A 324 5.19 20.93 1.62
C ALA A 324 4.10 19.93 1.24
N LEU A 325 2.90 20.12 1.78
CA LEU A 325 1.69 19.37 1.45
C LEU A 325 1.36 19.71 -0.02
N THR A 326 2.18 19.17 -0.92
CA THR A 326 1.77 18.99 -2.30
C THR A 326 0.51 18.16 -2.22
N ALA A 327 -0.56 18.62 -2.86
CA ALA A 327 -1.81 17.89 -2.89
C ALA A 327 -1.49 16.43 -3.27
N PRO A 328 -1.88 15.42 -2.46
CA PRO A 328 -1.45 14.03 -2.66
C PRO A 328 -1.66 13.52 -4.09
N GLN A 329 -2.66 14.06 -4.78
CA GLN A 329 -2.97 13.82 -6.20
C GLN A 329 -1.87 14.20 -7.20
N GLN A 330 -0.88 15.02 -6.81
CA GLN A 330 0.22 15.44 -7.68
C GLN A 330 1.46 14.56 -7.57
N ILE A 331 1.53 13.65 -6.60
CA ILE A 331 2.71 12.81 -6.35
C ILE A 331 2.78 11.70 -7.41
N LYS A 332 3.86 11.67 -8.19
CA LYS A 332 4.12 10.70 -9.27
C LYS A 332 5.16 9.65 -8.89
N SER A 333 6.01 9.94 -7.91
CA SER A 333 7.01 8.98 -7.43
C SER A 333 7.32 9.17 -5.95
N LEU A 334 7.66 8.07 -5.27
CA LEU A 334 8.20 8.06 -3.91
C LEU A 334 9.71 7.83 -3.98
N VAL A 335 10.49 8.56 -3.18
CA VAL A 335 11.95 8.41 -3.11
C VAL A 335 12.32 7.98 -1.70
N LEU A 336 12.76 6.74 -1.51
CA LEU A 336 13.24 6.20 -0.25
C LEU A 336 14.76 6.41 -0.17
N LEU A 337 15.21 7.39 0.61
CA LEU A 337 16.62 7.76 0.67
C LEU A 337 17.47 6.66 1.32
N SER A 338 17.05 6.14 2.49
CA SER A 338 17.72 5.07 3.23
C SER A 338 17.94 3.79 2.40
N ALA A 339 17.05 3.53 1.46
CA ALA A 339 17.10 2.35 0.61
C ALA A 339 17.70 2.65 -0.78
N HIS A 340 17.99 3.92 -1.10
CA HIS A 340 18.37 4.38 -2.42
C HIS A 340 17.39 3.92 -3.51
N GLN A 341 16.08 4.07 -3.26
CA GLN A 341 15.04 3.61 -4.18
C GLN A 341 14.15 4.74 -4.67
N VAL A 342 13.74 4.63 -5.93
CA VAL A 342 12.68 5.43 -6.53
C VAL A 342 11.56 4.49 -6.93
N ILE A 343 10.37 4.76 -6.41
CA ILE A 343 9.15 4.05 -6.70
C ILE A 343 8.31 4.98 -7.56
N GLU A 344 8.29 4.75 -8.87
CA GLU A 344 7.30 5.36 -9.74
C GLU A 344 5.95 4.79 -9.35
N LEU A 345 4.91 5.61 -9.29
CA LEU A 345 3.60 5.20 -8.81
C LEU A 345 2.69 4.67 -9.95
N ASP A 346 2.86 5.22 -11.15
CA ASP A 346 2.19 4.79 -12.38
C ASP A 346 3.25 4.75 -13.50
N PRO A 347 3.59 3.59 -14.11
CA PRO A 347 2.92 2.27 -14.03
C PRO A 347 3.28 1.39 -12.82
N PHE A 348 3.84 1.95 -11.75
CA PHE A 348 4.46 1.24 -10.63
C PHE A 348 5.74 0.50 -10.99
N ARG A 349 6.87 1.17 -10.75
CA ARG A 349 8.21 0.63 -10.98
C ARG A 349 9.11 0.98 -9.83
N ILE A 350 9.72 -0.03 -9.24
CA ILE A 350 10.75 0.15 -8.21
C ILE A 350 12.10 0.13 -8.92
N ARG A 351 12.88 1.20 -8.73
CA ARG A 351 14.24 1.31 -9.23
C ARG A 351 15.18 1.54 -8.07
N THR A 352 16.23 0.73 -7.98
CA THR A 352 17.37 1.06 -7.14
C THR A 352 18.25 2.05 -7.90
N THR A 353 18.65 3.11 -7.22
CA THR A 353 19.36 4.23 -7.83
C THR A 353 20.56 4.61 -6.99
N GLU A 354 21.77 4.53 -7.57
CA GLU A 354 22.93 5.10 -6.91
C GLU A 354 22.90 6.63 -7.02
N PHE A 355 22.49 7.27 -5.92
CA PHE A 355 22.56 8.72 -5.84
C PHE A 355 23.98 9.14 -5.52
N GLN A 356 24.52 10.07 -6.31
CA GLN A 356 25.72 10.79 -5.90
C GLN A 356 25.46 11.54 -4.59
N GLU A 357 26.47 11.62 -3.72
CA GLU A 357 26.37 12.27 -2.41
C GLU A 357 25.74 13.68 -2.49
N LYS A 358 26.18 14.49 -3.46
CA LYS A 358 25.62 15.83 -3.69
C LYS A 358 24.17 15.81 -4.17
N ALA A 359 23.77 14.82 -4.96
CA ALA A 359 22.38 14.68 -5.39
C ALA A 359 21.47 14.30 -4.21
N MET A 360 21.94 13.42 -3.31
CA MET A 360 21.23 13.12 -2.05
C MET A 360 21.12 14.34 -1.16
N ALA A 361 22.20 15.10 -0.98
CA ALA A 361 22.18 16.31 -0.18
C ALA A 361 21.17 17.34 -0.73
N VAL A 362 21.11 17.50 -2.07
CA VAL A 362 20.10 18.34 -2.72
C VAL A 362 18.68 17.84 -2.43
N LEU A 363 18.42 16.53 -2.57
CA LEU A 363 17.11 15.95 -2.27
C LEU A 363 16.72 16.12 -0.80
N GLN A 364 17.64 15.87 0.13
CA GLN A 364 17.41 16.04 1.57
C GLN A 364 17.07 17.49 1.92
N ILE A 365 17.75 18.46 1.31
CA ILE A 365 17.50 19.88 1.54
C ILE A 365 16.18 20.31 0.91
N MET A 366 15.92 19.91 -0.35
CA MET A 366 14.72 20.30 -1.10
C MET A 366 13.45 19.55 -0.65
N LYS A 367 13.57 18.52 0.20
CA LYS A 367 12.44 17.80 0.78
C LYS A 367 11.56 18.71 1.64
N ALA A 368 12.16 19.66 2.37
CA ALA A 368 11.46 20.43 3.38
C ALA A 368 10.65 21.60 2.77
N GLU A 369 11.27 22.40 1.91
CA GLU A 369 10.67 23.64 1.41
C GLU A 369 11.35 24.17 0.13
N PRO A 370 10.72 25.13 -0.59
CA PRO A 370 11.39 25.95 -1.60
C PRO A 370 12.67 26.59 -1.07
N ILE A 371 13.80 26.41 -1.77
CA ILE A 371 15.10 26.92 -1.32
C ILE A 371 15.72 27.88 -2.34
N LEU A 372 16.34 28.96 -1.86
CA LEU A 372 17.13 29.85 -2.72
C LEU A 372 18.33 29.12 -3.31
N LYS A 373 18.62 29.33 -4.60
CA LYS A 373 19.82 28.79 -5.27
C LYS A 373 21.10 29.11 -4.49
N ALA A 374 21.18 30.32 -3.94
CA ALA A 374 22.33 30.75 -3.16
C ALA A 374 22.53 29.90 -1.90
N GLU A 375 21.43 29.61 -1.20
CA GLU A 375 21.46 28.81 0.01
C GLU A 375 21.71 27.33 -0.30
N LEU A 376 21.12 26.81 -1.37
CA LEU A 376 21.37 25.45 -1.83
C LEU A 376 22.85 25.23 -2.17
N MET A 377 23.46 26.18 -2.89
CA MET A 377 24.89 26.14 -3.24
C MET A 377 25.78 26.18 -2.00
N LYS A 378 25.44 27.04 -1.04
CA LYS A 378 26.15 27.11 0.23
C LYS A 378 26.05 25.81 1.02
N ARG A 379 24.86 25.20 1.14
CA ARG A 379 24.66 23.98 1.95
C ARG A 379 25.26 22.73 1.32
N VAL A 380 25.17 22.56 0.01
CA VAL A 380 25.59 21.33 -0.67
C VAL A 380 27.06 21.40 -1.11
N TRP A 381 27.48 22.55 -1.66
CA TRP A 381 28.81 22.71 -2.24
C TRP A 381 29.74 23.61 -1.42
N ASN A 382 29.25 24.25 -0.35
CA ASN A 382 30.02 25.16 0.50
C ASN A 382 30.69 26.31 -0.26
N VAL A 383 29.99 26.88 -1.24
CA VAL A 383 30.47 28.00 -2.07
C VAL A 383 29.48 29.16 -2.13
N LYS A 384 30.00 30.38 -2.28
CA LYS A 384 29.18 31.57 -2.54
C LYS A 384 28.60 31.51 -3.95
N TYR A 385 27.29 31.64 -4.05
CA TYR A 385 26.61 31.56 -5.34
C TYR A 385 26.88 32.77 -6.23
N SER A 386 26.99 32.45 -7.52
CA SER A 386 27.16 33.37 -8.63
C SER A 386 26.52 32.71 -9.85
N SER A 387 25.52 33.36 -10.46
CA SER A 387 24.73 32.77 -11.54
C SER A 387 25.58 32.33 -12.74
N HIS A 388 26.53 33.17 -13.16
CA HIS A 388 27.38 32.90 -14.33
C HIS A 388 28.32 31.70 -14.13
N LEU A 389 28.66 31.33 -12.89
CA LEU A 389 29.54 30.19 -12.59
C LEU A 389 28.76 28.91 -12.27
N HIS A 390 27.65 29.03 -11.55
CA HIS A 390 27.06 27.90 -10.85
C HIS A 390 25.74 27.40 -11.46
N ASP A 391 25.07 28.17 -12.33
CA ASP A 391 23.82 27.72 -12.93
C ASP A 391 23.99 26.46 -13.79
N SER A 392 25.17 26.25 -14.40
CA SER A 392 25.48 25.04 -15.15
C SER A 392 25.54 23.78 -14.26
N VAL A 393 26.13 23.91 -13.07
CA VAL A 393 26.24 22.84 -12.06
C VAL A 393 24.86 22.48 -11.52
N LEU A 394 24.07 23.50 -11.16
CA LEU A 394 22.68 23.31 -10.72
C LEU A 394 21.83 22.66 -11.82
N ARG A 395 21.92 23.15 -13.06
CA ARG A 395 21.18 22.58 -14.20
C ARG A 395 21.53 21.12 -14.43
N THR A 396 22.80 20.76 -14.34
CA THR A 396 23.26 19.37 -14.52
C THR A 396 22.73 18.47 -13.40
N THR A 397 22.85 18.93 -12.15
CA THR A 397 22.35 18.20 -10.98
C THR A 397 20.84 18.01 -11.07
N PHE A 398 20.09 19.07 -11.36
CA PHE A 398 18.64 19.01 -11.52
C PHE A 398 18.24 18.12 -12.69
N THR A 399 18.92 18.17 -13.83
CA THR A 399 18.64 17.29 -14.97
C THR A 399 18.81 15.82 -14.59
N ARG A 400 19.85 15.49 -13.82
CA ARG A 400 20.02 14.13 -13.30
C ARG A 400 18.90 13.75 -12.34
N LEU A 401 18.58 14.60 -11.37
CA LEU A 401 17.49 14.35 -10.43
C LEU A 401 16.16 14.12 -11.17
N ARG A 402 15.78 14.96 -12.13
CA ARG A 402 14.58 14.76 -12.95
C ARG A 402 14.57 13.39 -13.63
N LYS A 403 15.70 12.98 -14.23
CA LYS A 403 15.82 11.66 -14.90
C LYS A 403 15.75 10.49 -13.92
N THR A 404 16.35 10.62 -12.74
CA THR A 404 16.46 9.52 -11.77
C THR A 404 15.18 9.36 -10.94
N THR A 405 14.60 10.47 -10.49
CA THR A 405 13.47 10.46 -9.55
C THR A 405 12.12 10.71 -10.22
N GLY A 406 12.09 11.16 -11.47
CA GLY A 406 10.85 11.61 -12.13
C GLY A 406 10.33 12.95 -11.62
N ALA A 407 11.07 13.65 -10.75
CA ALA A 407 10.63 14.90 -10.17
C ALA A 407 10.56 16.05 -11.18
N THR A 408 9.65 16.99 -10.93
CA THR A 408 9.66 18.29 -11.57
C THR A 408 10.42 19.26 -10.68
N ILE A 409 11.57 19.74 -11.16
CA ILE A 409 12.31 20.81 -10.47
C ILE A 409 12.01 22.13 -11.17
N ARG A 410 11.34 23.05 -10.48
CA ARG A 410 11.14 24.43 -10.97
C ARG A 410 12.17 25.36 -10.36
N SER A 411 12.58 26.35 -11.14
CA SER A 411 13.49 27.41 -10.69
C SER A 411 12.91 28.75 -11.13
N ALA A 412 12.25 29.46 -10.22
CA ALA A 412 11.65 30.78 -10.46
C ALA A 412 12.15 31.77 -9.40
N GLU A 413 12.46 33.00 -9.80
CA GLU A 413 12.90 34.08 -8.89
C GLU A 413 14.09 33.70 -7.98
N GLY A 414 14.99 32.85 -8.49
CA GLY A 414 16.14 32.36 -7.73
C GLY A 414 15.80 31.34 -6.64
N LYS A 415 14.53 30.94 -6.49
CA LYS A 415 14.10 29.80 -5.67
C LYS A 415 13.98 28.54 -6.50
N VAL A 416 14.26 27.40 -5.88
CA VAL A 416 14.18 26.07 -6.46
C VAL A 416 13.16 25.27 -5.67
N THR A 417 12.21 24.66 -6.37
CA THR A 417 11.16 23.80 -5.79
C THR A 417 11.21 22.41 -6.37
N LEU A 418 10.84 21.43 -5.55
CA LEU A 418 10.66 20.04 -5.95
C LEU A 418 9.16 19.73 -5.97
N GLU A 419 8.69 19.21 -7.09
CA GLU A 419 7.28 18.85 -7.29
C GLU A 419 7.16 17.44 -7.87
N GLY A 420 6.02 16.82 -7.63
CA GLY A 420 5.67 15.52 -8.19
C GLY A 420 6.38 14.32 -7.54
N VAL A 421 7.13 14.53 -6.46
CA VAL A 421 7.75 13.44 -5.70
C VAL A 421 7.62 13.65 -4.19
N LEU A 422 7.55 12.53 -3.47
CA LEU A 422 7.59 12.51 -2.01
C LEU A 422 8.88 11.83 -1.55
N ILE A 423 9.68 12.52 -0.72
CA ILE A 423 10.95 12.01 -0.24
C ILE A 423 10.80 11.46 1.18
N LEU A 424 11.06 10.17 1.34
CA LEU A 424 11.00 9.41 2.58
C LEU A 424 12.43 9.11 3.09
N PRO A 425 12.69 9.23 4.40
CA PRO A 425 14.02 9.09 4.98
C PRO A 425 14.61 7.68 4.85
#